data_AF-A0A317KSB8-F1
#
_entry.id   AF-A0A317KSB8-F1
#
_cell.length_a   1.000
_cell.length_b   1.000
_cell.length_c   1.000
_cell.angle_alpha   90.00
_cell.angle_beta   90.00
_cell.angle_gamma   90.00
#
_symmetry.space_group_name_H-M   'P 1'
#
loop_
_entity.id
_entity.type
_entity.pdbx_description
1 polymer ?
#
loop_
_entity_poly.entity_id
_entity_poly.type
_entity_poly.pdbx_seq_one_letter_code
_entity_poly.pdbx_strand_id
1 'polypeptide(L)'
;MSADEQPSTSRRRIIKAGVVAGAGAGVGAVAAAAPASADPGDPVVLGALNNAQSSETVLLGGSSANPTLALRGAPGQAPLRFSPEPDNLLPAEMPTGSLAVTTEGNLVIGGRSNTKAYVNTSRWANRTVAIPPTRILDTRSVPTSTTYDKFIVGGRANVDSSGRLKAKTAIQLTISGLPDVTPGQAQAAYVNITVAGTVAAGFLTAYSAQLPRPGTSSLNWWGPNQILSNLVEVQVGTYSNRPYTFTIYTDSTTSVIVDVSGLILANPAS
;
A
#
# COMPACT_ATOMS: atom_id res chain seq x y z
N MET A 1 4.84 12.87 -59.90
CA MET A 1 5.42 13.53 -58.72
C MET A 1 4.51 13.28 -57.53
N SER A 2 5.06 13.23 -56.30
CA SER A 2 4.37 13.01 -55.01
C SER A 2 3.17 12.05 -54.97
N ALA A 3 3.37 10.91 -54.33
CA ALA A 3 2.27 10.22 -53.65
C ALA A 3 2.15 10.83 -52.24
N ASP A 4 0.96 11.28 -51.85
CA ASP A 4 0.67 11.60 -50.44
C ASP A 4 -0.85 11.57 -50.17
N GLU A 5 -1.38 10.38 -49.86
CA GLU A 5 -2.47 10.27 -48.88
C GLU A 5 -2.34 8.93 -48.13
N GLN A 6 -2.58 8.95 -46.82
CA GLN A 6 -2.23 7.84 -45.92
C GLN A 6 -3.23 6.68 -45.99
N PRO A 7 -2.79 5.41 -45.96
CA PRO A 7 -3.69 4.28 -45.74
C PRO A 7 -4.24 4.34 -44.32
N SER A 8 -5.53 4.66 -44.18
CA SER A 8 -6.20 4.77 -42.88
C SER A 8 -6.29 3.40 -42.20
N THR A 9 -5.31 3.11 -41.33
CA THR A 9 -5.20 1.82 -40.63
C THR A 9 -6.34 1.64 -39.63
N SER A 10 -7.45 1.04 -40.11
CA SER A 10 -8.61 0.68 -39.30
C SER A 10 -8.25 -0.41 -38.27
N ARG A 11 -7.75 0.03 -37.12
CA ARG A 11 -7.31 -0.82 -35.99
C ARG A 11 -8.51 -1.41 -35.25
N ARG A 12 -9.16 -2.41 -35.86
CA ARG A 12 -10.13 -3.28 -35.19
C ARG A 12 -9.53 -3.91 -33.93
N ARG A 13 -10.29 -3.87 -32.83
CA ARG A 13 -10.39 -4.81 -31.67
C ARG A 13 -10.61 -4.06 -30.35
N ILE A 14 -11.88 -3.89 -29.97
CA ILE A 14 -12.29 -3.83 -28.56
C ILE A 14 -13.57 -4.68 -28.43
N ILE A 15 -13.74 -5.37 -27.30
CA ILE A 15 -14.78 -6.39 -27.01
C ILE A 15 -14.57 -7.71 -27.79
N LYS A 16 -13.57 -8.49 -27.34
CA LYS A 16 -13.78 -9.94 -27.18
C LYS A 16 -14.16 -10.20 -25.72
N ALA A 17 -14.97 -11.23 -25.50
CA ALA A 17 -15.64 -11.57 -24.23
C ALA A 17 -14.86 -11.21 -22.95
N GLY A 18 -15.53 -10.52 -22.02
CA GLY A 18 -15.06 -10.37 -20.65
C GLY A 18 -15.11 -11.73 -19.95
N VAL A 19 -13.97 -12.41 -19.88
CA VAL A 19 -13.85 -13.70 -19.19
C VAL A 19 -13.91 -13.46 -17.67
N VAL A 20 -15.03 -13.82 -17.06
CA VAL A 20 -15.09 -14.01 -15.60
C VAL A 20 -14.51 -15.38 -15.31
N ALA A 21 -13.24 -15.41 -14.90
CA ALA A 21 -12.66 -16.62 -14.31
C ALA A 21 -13.30 -16.85 -12.94
N GLY A 22 -13.91 -18.01 -12.76
CA GLY A 22 -14.39 -18.51 -11.47
C GLY A 22 -14.05 -20.00 -11.36
N ALA A 23 -13.01 -20.32 -10.61
CA ALA A 23 -12.46 -21.67 -10.50
C ALA A 23 -13.22 -22.48 -9.44
N GLY A 24 -14.37 -23.05 -9.83
CA GLY A 24 -15.00 -24.12 -9.06
C GLY A 24 -14.00 -25.27 -8.85
N ALA A 25 -13.76 -25.65 -7.59
CA ALA A 25 -12.64 -26.50 -7.21
C ALA A 25 -12.65 -27.89 -7.89
N GLY A 26 -11.85 -28.03 -8.94
CA GLY A 26 -11.63 -29.28 -9.66
C GLY A 26 -10.47 -29.15 -10.64
N VAL A 27 -9.60 -30.16 -10.72
CA VAL A 27 -8.45 -30.14 -11.64
C VAL A 27 -8.93 -30.47 -13.05
N GLY A 28 -9.31 -29.42 -13.78
CA GLY A 28 -9.76 -29.48 -15.16
C GLY A 28 -9.52 -28.13 -15.84
N ALA A 29 -9.45 -28.12 -17.17
CA ALA A 29 -9.19 -26.89 -17.92
C ALA A 29 -10.25 -25.82 -17.63
N VAL A 30 -9.83 -24.56 -17.51
CA VAL A 30 -10.74 -23.41 -17.56
C VAL A 30 -11.37 -23.39 -18.95
N ALA A 31 -12.52 -24.05 -19.09
CA ALA A 31 -13.30 -24.03 -20.31
C ALA A 31 -13.71 -22.59 -20.57
N ALA A 32 -13.09 -21.95 -21.55
CA ALA A 32 -13.49 -20.62 -22.00
C ALA A 32 -14.93 -20.70 -22.49
N ALA A 33 -15.87 -20.26 -21.65
CA ALA A 33 -17.28 -20.27 -21.97
C ALA A 33 -17.47 -19.55 -23.31
N ALA A 34 -18.20 -20.20 -24.23
CA ALA A 34 -18.46 -19.63 -25.54
C ALA A 34 -19.04 -18.22 -25.37
N PRO A 35 -18.52 -17.19 -26.06
CA PRO A 35 -19.00 -15.82 -25.89
C PRO A 35 -20.51 -15.74 -26.03
N ALA A 36 -21.19 -15.23 -24.99
CA ALA A 36 -22.62 -14.97 -25.07
C ALA A 36 -22.86 -13.92 -26.18
N SER A 37 -23.48 -14.35 -27.27
CA SER A 37 -23.43 -13.66 -28.56
C SER A 37 -24.78 -13.84 -29.27
N ALA A 38 -25.59 -12.79 -29.37
CA ALA A 38 -26.95 -12.90 -29.93
C ALA A 38 -26.93 -12.87 -31.47
N ASP A 39 -28.02 -13.32 -32.11
CA ASP A 39 -28.24 -13.11 -33.53
C ASP A 39 -28.27 -11.61 -33.88
N PRO A 40 -27.95 -11.20 -35.12
CA PRO A 40 -27.73 -9.79 -35.47
C PRO A 40 -28.98 -8.88 -35.30
N GLY A 41 -29.06 -8.22 -34.15
CA GLY A 41 -30.14 -7.29 -33.77
C GLY A 41 -30.82 -7.64 -32.44
N ASP A 42 -30.64 -8.86 -31.95
CA ASP A 42 -31.26 -9.35 -30.72
C ASP A 42 -30.42 -9.02 -29.45
N PRO A 43 -31.06 -8.92 -28.28
CA PRO A 43 -30.36 -8.73 -27.01
C PRO A 43 -29.68 -10.02 -26.54
N VAL A 44 -28.47 -9.91 -25.97
CA VAL A 44 -27.80 -11.06 -25.32
C VAL A 44 -28.50 -11.39 -24.00
N VAL A 45 -29.17 -12.55 -23.92
CA VAL A 45 -29.94 -12.97 -22.75
C VAL A 45 -29.13 -13.95 -21.89
N LEU A 46 -28.85 -13.58 -20.65
CA LEU A 46 -28.17 -14.45 -19.68
C LEU A 46 -29.02 -15.70 -19.40
N GLY A 47 -28.40 -16.87 -19.53
CA GLY A 47 -29.04 -18.18 -19.32
C GLY A 47 -29.74 -18.78 -20.54
N ALA A 48 -29.82 -18.06 -21.67
CA ALA A 48 -30.31 -18.59 -22.94
C ALA A 48 -29.16 -19.14 -23.82
N LEU A 49 -29.51 -19.97 -24.81
CA LEU A 49 -28.60 -20.22 -25.94
C LEU A 49 -28.55 -18.95 -26.80
N ASN A 50 -27.36 -18.37 -26.95
CA ASN A 50 -27.11 -17.20 -27.80
C ASN A 50 -26.03 -17.63 -28.82
N ASN A 51 -26.26 -17.43 -30.13
CA ASN A 51 -25.28 -17.73 -31.18
C ASN A 51 -25.23 -16.63 -32.27
N ALA A 52 -24.15 -15.82 -32.34
CA ALA A 52 -23.96 -14.81 -33.38
C ALA A 52 -23.43 -15.36 -34.73
N GLN A 53 -23.32 -16.68 -34.87
CA GLN A 53 -22.86 -17.38 -36.07
C GLN A 53 -21.44 -16.92 -36.49
N SER A 54 -21.29 -16.26 -37.64
CA SER A 54 -20.03 -15.70 -38.14
C SER A 54 -19.85 -14.20 -37.89
N SER A 55 -20.82 -13.56 -37.23
CA SER A 55 -20.82 -12.10 -36.99
C SER A 55 -20.14 -11.71 -35.66
N GLU A 56 -19.51 -10.54 -35.62
CA GLU A 56 -19.13 -9.92 -34.35
C GLU A 56 -20.40 -9.34 -33.69
N THR A 57 -20.70 -9.70 -32.43
CA THR A 57 -21.81 -9.10 -31.67
C THR A 57 -21.47 -7.66 -31.30
N VAL A 58 -21.90 -6.69 -32.10
CA VAL A 58 -21.62 -5.25 -31.89
C VAL A 58 -22.76 -4.57 -31.12
N LEU A 59 -22.43 -3.86 -30.04
CA LEU A 59 -23.39 -3.11 -29.22
C LEU A 59 -23.79 -1.77 -29.89
N LEU A 60 -24.57 -1.84 -30.98
CA LEU A 60 -25.07 -0.69 -31.74
C LEU A 60 -26.58 -0.47 -31.53
N GLY A 61 -27.05 0.78 -31.68
CA GLY A 61 -28.48 1.10 -31.83
C GLY A 61 -29.35 1.14 -30.55
N GLY A 62 -28.76 1.09 -29.36
CA GLY A 62 -29.51 1.13 -28.11
C GLY A 62 -30.21 2.47 -27.84
N SER A 63 -31.34 2.42 -27.12
CA SER A 63 -32.09 3.57 -26.62
C SER A 63 -32.28 3.51 -25.10
N SER A 64 -32.84 4.55 -24.47
CA SER A 64 -33.16 4.53 -23.04
C SER A 64 -34.27 3.54 -22.66
N ALA A 65 -35.16 3.22 -23.61
CA ALA A 65 -36.18 2.18 -23.44
C ALA A 65 -35.59 0.77 -23.67
N ASN A 66 -34.79 0.61 -24.74
CA ASN A 66 -34.16 -0.65 -25.14
C ASN A 66 -32.63 -0.47 -25.22
N PRO A 67 -31.90 -0.50 -24.09
CA PRO A 67 -30.45 -0.36 -24.08
C PRO A 67 -29.75 -1.65 -24.55
N THR A 68 -28.63 -1.51 -25.27
CA THR A 68 -27.80 -2.64 -25.74
C THR A 68 -27.13 -3.43 -24.61
N LEU A 69 -27.04 -2.86 -23.41
CA LEU A 69 -26.65 -3.56 -22.19
C LEU A 69 -27.43 -2.99 -21.00
N ALA A 70 -28.23 -3.84 -20.33
CA ALA A 70 -28.90 -3.50 -19.08
C ALA A 70 -28.38 -4.37 -17.94
N LEU A 71 -27.68 -3.76 -16.98
CA LEU A 71 -27.27 -4.40 -15.74
C LEU A 71 -28.33 -4.09 -14.67
N ARG A 72 -29.08 -5.11 -14.24
CA ARG A 72 -30.15 -4.99 -13.23
C ARG A 72 -29.86 -5.90 -12.04
N GLY A 73 -29.72 -5.31 -10.85
CA GLY A 73 -29.64 -6.05 -9.58
C GLY A 73 -31.01 -6.21 -8.94
N ALA A 74 -31.17 -7.21 -8.08
CA ALA A 74 -32.29 -7.26 -7.14
C ALA A 74 -32.19 -6.11 -6.12
N PRO A 75 -33.28 -5.69 -5.45
CA PRO A 75 -33.22 -4.68 -4.40
C PRO A 75 -32.17 -5.01 -3.34
N GLY A 76 -31.24 -4.08 -3.08
CA GLY A 76 -30.11 -4.27 -2.16
C GLY A 76 -28.91 -5.04 -2.73
N GLN A 77 -28.91 -5.44 -4.01
CA GLN A 77 -27.78 -6.11 -4.68
C GLN A 77 -27.14 -5.22 -5.75
N ALA A 78 -25.82 -5.33 -5.90
CA ALA A 78 -25.10 -4.66 -6.98
C ALA A 78 -25.49 -5.25 -8.35
N PRO A 79 -25.75 -4.43 -9.38
CA PRO A 79 -26.16 -4.90 -10.71
C PRO A 79 -25.03 -5.58 -11.50
N LEU A 80 -23.78 -5.46 -11.01
CA LEU A 80 -22.62 -6.23 -11.45
C LEU A 80 -21.79 -6.57 -10.20
N ARG A 81 -21.40 -7.82 -10.05
CA ARG A 81 -20.53 -8.31 -8.98
C ARG A 81 -19.58 -9.36 -9.55
N PHE A 82 -18.28 -9.11 -9.44
CA PHE A 82 -17.27 -10.14 -9.68
C PHE A 82 -17.20 -11.09 -8.47
N SER A 83 -16.98 -12.38 -8.73
CA SER A 83 -16.54 -13.30 -7.67
C SER A 83 -15.06 -13.00 -7.37
N PRO A 84 -14.66 -12.86 -6.10
CA PRO A 84 -13.25 -12.83 -5.73
C PRO A 84 -12.60 -14.19 -6.00
N GLU A 85 -11.38 -14.17 -6.54
CA GLU A 85 -10.57 -15.37 -6.85
C GLU A 85 -9.14 -15.16 -6.30
N PRO A 86 -8.50 -16.12 -5.63
CA PRO A 86 -7.11 -15.97 -5.16
C PRO A 86 -6.14 -15.60 -6.29
N ASP A 87 -5.23 -14.65 -6.05
CA ASP A 87 -4.36 -14.11 -7.12
C ASP A 87 -3.45 -15.17 -7.80
N ASN A 88 -3.12 -16.23 -7.07
CA ASN A 88 -2.35 -17.38 -7.56
C ASN A 88 -3.18 -18.35 -8.45
N LEU A 89 -4.51 -18.18 -8.49
CA LEU A 89 -5.42 -18.91 -9.40
C LEU A 89 -5.82 -18.04 -10.62
N LEU A 90 -5.56 -16.73 -10.58
CA LEU A 90 -5.73 -15.88 -11.77
C LEU A 90 -4.71 -16.26 -12.86
N PRO A 91 -5.13 -16.47 -14.11
CA PRO A 91 -4.23 -16.79 -15.21
C PRO A 91 -3.08 -15.78 -15.37
N ALA A 92 -1.87 -16.30 -15.59
CA ALA A 92 -0.70 -15.47 -15.93
C ALA A 92 -0.91 -14.72 -17.26
N GLU A 93 -1.60 -15.35 -18.20
CA GLU A 93 -2.09 -14.71 -19.43
C GLU A 93 -3.56 -14.30 -19.31
N MET A 94 -3.83 -12.99 -19.27
CA MET A 94 -5.16 -12.38 -19.31
C MET A 94 -5.36 -11.61 -20.63
N PRO A 95 -6.24 -12.07 -21.54
CA PRO A 95 -6.53 -11.38 -22.79
C PRO A 95 -6.99 -9.93 -22.59
N THR A 96 -6.63 -9.03 -23.51
CA THR A 96 -6.94 -7.59 -23.41
C THR A 96 -8.44 -7.33 -23.22
N GLY A 97 -8.80 -6.70 -22.09
CA GLY A 97 -10.20 -6.41 -21.73
C GLY A 97 -10.83 -7.41 -20.74
N SER A 98 -10.11 -8.45 -20.33
CA SER A 98 -10.52 -9.31 -19.20
C SER A 98 -10.53 -8.52 -17.89
N LEU A 99 -11.45 -8.81 -16.97
CA LEU A 99 -11.57 -8.21 -15.65
C LEU A 99 -11.67 -9.31 -14.59
N ALA A 100 -10.91 -9.19 -13.50
CA ALA A 100 -11.01 -10.07 -12.33
C ALA A 100 -10.85 -9.28 -11.02
N VAL A 101 -11.32 -9.83 -9.92
CA VAL A 101 -11.14 -9.25 -8.57
C VAL A 101 -10.48 -10.31 -7.68
N THR A 102 -9.41 -9.94 -6.96
CA THR A 102 -8.77 -10.89 -6.04
C THR A 102 -9.50 -11.00 -4.70
N THR A 103 -9.18 -12.02 -3.91
CA THR A 103 -9.68 -12.19 -2.53
C THR A 103 -9.37 -11.01 -1.60
N GLU A 104 -8.35 -10.21 -1.91
CA GLU A 104 -7.95 -8.99 -1.17
C GLU A 104 -8.67 -7.73 -1.70
N GLY A 105 -9.53 -7.89 -2.70
CA GLY A 105 -10.27 -6.82 -3.37
C GLY A 105 -9.51 -6.10 -4.48
N ASN A 106 -8.38 -6.64 -4.96
CA ASN A 106 -7.59 -6.01 -6.03
C ASN A 106 -8.31 -6.17 -7.38
N LEU A 107 -8.54 -5.08 -8.11
CA LEU A 107 -9.06 -5.14 -9.48
C LEU A 107 -7.90 -5.42 -10.45
N VAL A 108 -8.00 -6.52 -11.19
CA VAL A 108 -7.01 -6.97 -12.19
C VAL A 108 -7.60 -6.85 -13.59
N ILE A 109 -6.82 -6.32 -14.51
CA ILE A 109 -7.18 -6.17 -15.92
C ILE A 109 -6.23 -6.95 -16.83
N GLY A 110 -6.79 -7.52 -17.91
CA GLY A 110 -6.02 -8.03 -19.03
C GLY A 110 -5.47 -6.88 -19.87
N GLY A 111 -4.15 -6.73 -19.89
CA GLY A 111 -3.42 -5.69 -20.58
C GLY A 111 -3.15 -5.99 -22.05
N ARG A 112 -2.19 -5.26 -22.65
CA ARG A 112 -1.65 -5.61 -23.98
C ARG A 112 -0.70 -6.82 -23.84
N SER A 113 -0.56 -7.58 -24.92
CA SER A 113 0.30 -8.78 -24.97
C SER A 113 -0.02 -9.81 -23.87
N ASN A 114 -1.31 -10.02 -23.62
CA ASN A 114 -1.87 -10.96 -22.63
C ASN A 114 -1.39 -10.79 -21.17
N THR A 115 -0.74 -9.69 -20.79
CA THR A 115 -0.23 -9.52 -19.41
C THR A 115 -1.36 -9.21 -18.40
N LYS A 116 -1.37 -9.84 -17.21
CA LYS A 116 -2.20 -9.37 -16.08
C LYS A 116 -1.61 -8.10 -15.46
N ALA A 117 -2.45 -7.10 -15.18
CA ALA A 117 -2.04 -5.84 -14.55
C ALA A 117 -3.05 -5.40 -13.48
N TYR A 118 -2.54 -4.86 -12.36
CA TYR A 118 -3.37 -4.38 -11.26
C TYR A 118 -3.78 -2.92 -11.48
N VAL A 119 -5.05 -2.60 -11.24
CA VAL A 119 -5.53 -1.21 -11.27
C VAL A 119 -5.13 -0.51 -9.99
N ASN A 120 -4.07 0.30 -10.05
CA ASN A 120 -3.67 1.12 -8.91
C ASN A 120 -4.69 2.23 -8.64
N THR A 121 -5.04 2.41 -7.36
CA THR A 121 -5.94 3.45 -6.86
C THR A 121 -5.40 4.00 -5.55
N SER A 122 -6.05 5.02 -4.97
CA SER A 122 -5.73 5.52 -3.62
C SER A 122 -5.89 4.49 -2.50
N ARG A 123 -6.51 3.32 -2.76
CA ARG A 123 -6.54 2.17 -1.84
C ARG A 123 -5.18 1.46 -1.71
N TRP A 124 -4.33 1.54 -2.75
CA TRP A 124 -3.06 0.80 -2.87
C TRP A 124 -1.82 1.71 -2.96
N ALA A 125 -2.01 3.02 -3.08
CA ALA A 125 -0.92 3.98 -2.94
C ALA A 125 -0.45 4.09 -1.48
N ASN A 126 0.86 4.17 -1.26
CA ASN A 126 1.41 4.58 0.03
C ASN A 126 0.89 5.98 0.37
N ARG A 127 0.13 6.11 1.45
CA ARG A 127 -0.48 7.37 1.87
C ARG A 127 0.28 7.96 3.04
N THR A 128 0.70 9.22 2.90
CA THR A 128 1.10 10.04 4.04
C THR A 128 -0.14 10.46 4.84
N VAL A 129 -0.15 10.14 6.12
CA VAL A 129 -1.20 10.52 7.07
C VAL A 129 -0.57 11.41 8.13
N ALA A 130 -1.00 12.67 8.20
CA ALA A 130 -0.63 13.56 9.29
C ALA A 130 -1.39 13.14 10.56
N ILE A 131 -0.67 13.06 11.69
CA ILE A 131 -1.26 12.72 12.99
C ILE A 131 -1.02 13.86 13.98
N PRO A 132 -1.84 14.06 15.02
CA PRO A 132 -1.55 15.02 16.08
C PRO A 132 -0.16 14.75 16.69
N PRO A 133 0.76 15.74 16.72
CA PRO A 133 2.14 15.53 17.16
C PRO A 133 2.20 14.90 18.56
N THR A 134 2.62 13.63 18.61
CA THR A 134 2.54 12.81 19.82
C THR A 134 3.94 12.42 20.31
N ARG A 135 4.27 12.81 21.55
CA ARG A 135 5.54 12.47 22.17
C ARG A 135 5.61 11.00 22.56
N ILE A 136 6.55 10.28 21.95
CA ILE A 136 6.82 8.87 22.29
C ILE A 136 8.09 8.68 23.12
N LEU A 137 8.97 9.69 23.18
CA LEU A 137 10.14 9.69 24.06
C LEU A 137 10.46 11.10 24.57
N ASP A 138 10.78 11.21 25.84
CA ASP A 138 11.65 12.26 26.40
C ASP A 138 12.61 11.59 27.39
N THR A 139 13.89 11.42 27.01
CA THR A 139 14.84 10.70 27.89
C THR A 139 15.05 11.42 29.21
N ARG A 140 14.75 12.73 29.31
CA ARG A 140 14.88 13.52 30.55
C ARG A 140 13.95 13.04 31.66
N SER A 141 12.80 12.45 31.29
CA SER A 141 11.83 11.88 32.25
C SER A 141 12.01 10.38 32.49
N VAL A 142 12.77 9.67 31.64
CA VAL A 142 12.94 8.20 31.74
C VAL A 142 13.50 7.72 33.10
N PRO A 143 14.44 8.41 33.77
CA PRO A 143 14.95 7.97 35.09
C PRO A 143 13.94 8.07 36.23
N THR A 144 12.91 8.92 36.09
CA THR A 144 11.97 9.30 37.18
C THR A 144 10.50 8.99 36.85
N SER A 145 10.21 8.47 35.65
CA SER A 145 8.86 8.23 35.16
C SER A 145 8.76 7.03 34.23
N THR A 146 7.58 6.41 34.21
CA THR A 146 7.21 5.29 33.33
C THR A 146 6.37 5.72 32.10
N THR A 147 6.12 7.02 31.90
CA THR A 147 5.24 7.57 30.85
C THR A 147 5.55 7.06 29.43
N TYR A 148 6.84 6.84 29.13
CA TYR A 148 7.31 6.43 27.79
C TYR A 148 7.56 4.93 27.66
N ASP A 149 7.38 4.15 28.73
CA ASP A 149 7.79 2.74 28.79
C ASP A 149 6.97 1.85 27.86
N LYS A 150 5.73 2.24 27.58
CA LYS A 150 4.87 1.62 26.55
C LYS A 150 5.43 1.75 25.13
N PHE A 151 6.27 2.76 24.87
CA PHE A 151 6.90 3.00 23.58
C PHE A 151 8.35 2.48 23.52
N ILE A 152 9.05 2.36 24.66
CA ILE A 152 10.44 1.85 24.71
C ILE A 152 10.44 0.33 24.67
N VAL A 153 10.89 -0.26 23.56
CA VAL A 153 10.95 -1.73 23.37
C VAL A 153 12.34 -2.33 23.62
N GLY A 154 13.36 -1.49 23.75
CA GLY A 154 14.74 -1.89 24.01
C GLY A 154 15.60 -0.70 24.41
N GLY A 155 16.74 -0.96 25.07
CA GLY A 155 17.73 0.07 25.39
C GLY A 155 17.37 1.04 26.52
N ARG A 156 16.32 0.82 27.34
CA ARG A 156 15.98 1.70 28.47
C ARG A 156 17.17 1.99 29.40
N ALA A 157 17.96 0.96 29.74
CA ALA A 157 19.14 1.06 30.60
C ALA A 157 20.31 1.86 29.98
N ASN A 158 20.22 2.23 28.70
CA ASN A 158 21.18 3.10 28.03
C ASN A 158 20.95 4.59 28.32
N VAL A 159 19.81 4.94 28.92
CA VAL A 159 19.61 6.27 29.53
C VAL A 159 20.35 6.33 30.88
N ASP A 160 21.02 7.45 31.17
CA ASP A 160 21.68 7.70 32.46
C ASP A 160 20.73 8.38 33.48
N SER A 161 21.19 8.54 34.73
CA SER A 161 20.40 9.18 35.79
C SER A 161 20.13 10.67 35.57
N SER A 162 20.80 11.31 34.61
CA SER A 162 20.53 12.69 34.15
C SER A 162 19.56 12.73 32.96
N GLY A 163 19.04 11.59 32.53
CA GLY A 163 18.10 11.50 31.41
C GLY A 163 18.75 11.76 30.05
N ARG A 164 20.01 11.37 29.88
CA ARG A 164 20.73 11.39 28.60
C ARG A 164 20.93 9.95 28.09
N LEU A 165 20.78 9.73 26.78
CA LEU A 165 21.18 8.49 26.14
C LEU A 165 22.71 8.47 26.00
N LYS A 166 23.36 7.38 26.44
CA LYS A 166 24.81 7.27 26.53
C LYS A 166 25.48 7.23 25.15
N ALA A 167 26.66 7.83 25.02
CA ALA A 167 27.50 7.74 23.83
C ALA A 167 27.72 6.28 23.38
N LYS A 168 27.70 6.06 22.06
CA LYS A 168 27.84 4.75 21.39
C LYS A 168 26.75 3.72 21.73
N THR A 169 25.63 4.14 22.32
CA THR A 169 24.48 3.27 22.63
C THR A 169 23.25 3.60 21.77
N ALA A 170 22.18 2.82 21.94
CA ALA A 170 20.92 3.03 21.23
C ALA A 170 19.69 2.73 22.11
N ILE A 171 18.54 3.30 21.74
CA ILE A 171 17.23 3.00 22.31
C ILE A 171 16.28 2.60 21.19
N GLN A 172 15.45 1.57 21.41
CA GLN A 172 14.47 1.08 20.44
C GLN A 172 13.07 1.55 20.86
N LEU A 173 12.34 2.11 19.91
CA LEU A 173 11.01 2.69 20.09
C LEU A 173 9.98 1.96 19.21
N THR A 174 8.72 1.91 19.63
CA THR A 174 7.58 1.47 18.81
C THR A 174 6.53 2.58 18.70
N ILE A 175 5.85 2.63 17.55
CA ILE A 175 4.67 3.48 17.32
C ILE A 175 3.34 2.73 17.51
N SER A 176 3.36 1.44 17.86
CA SER A 176 2.17 0.56 17.93
C SER A 176 1.04 1.00 18.89
N GLY A 177 1.26 2.04 19.69
CA GLY A 177 0.28 2.60 20.63
C GLY A 177 -0.25 3.99 20.22
N LEU A 178 -0.07 4.40 18.96
CA LEU A 178 -0.64 5.64 18.40
C LEU A 178 -1.97 5.32 17.68
N PRO A 179 -2.99 6.21 17.73
CA PRO A 179 -4.34 5.90 17.23
C PRO A 179 -4.39 5.47 15.76
N ASP A 180 -3.58 6.09 14.90
CA ASP A 180 -3.59 5.90 13.45
C ASP A 180 -2.67 4.74 12.97
N VAL A 181 -2.10 3.95 13.88
CA VAL A 181 -1.22 2.81 13.56
C VAL A 181 -2.02 1.52 13.51
N THR A 182 -2.71 1.31 12.39
CA THR A 182 -3.42 0.05 12.10
C THR A 182 -2.43 -1.10 11.88
N PRO A 183 -2.69 -2.31 12.43
CA PRO A 183 -1.99 -3.53 12.04
C PRO A 183 -2.00 -3.76 10.52
N GLY A 184 -0.91 -4.30 10.00
CA GLY A 184 -0.62 -4.47 8.57
C GLY A 184 -0.17 -3.20 7.82
N GLN A 185 -0.55 -2.00 8.27
CA GLN A 185 -0.52 -0.81 7.39
C GLN A 185 0.75 0.05 7.49
N ALA A 186 1.24 0.38 8.70
CA ALA A 186 2.32 1.36 8.85
C ALA A 186 3.70 0.86 8.37
N GLN A 187 4.30 1.57 7.40
CA GLN A 187 5.61 1.25 6.78
C GLN A 187 6.75 2.16 7.28
N ALA A 188 6.43 3.42 7.55
CA ALA A 188 7.36 4.42 8.07
C ALA A 188 6.64 5.47 8.91
N ALA A 189 7.39 6.29 9.64
CA ALA A 189 6.90 7.42 10.41
C ALA A 189 7.73 8.68 10.14
N TYR A 190 7.07 9.83 10.14
CA TYR A 190 7.70 11.14 10.25
C TYR A 190 7.86 11.48 11.72
N VAL A 191 9.12 11.56 12.16
CA VAL A 191 9.49 11.83 13.55
C VAL A 191 10.32 13.11 13.63
N ASN A 192 9.87 14.08 14.42
CA ASN A 192 10.74 15.18 14.82
C ASN A 192 11.59 14.70 16.00
N ILE A 193 12.91 14.75 15.84
CA ILE A 193 13.87 14.33 16.85
C ILE A 193 14.64 15.56 17.31
N THR A 194 14.55 15.87 18.62
CA THR A 194 15.32 16.94 19.24
C THR A 194 16.40 16.35 20.14
N VAL A 195 17.64 16.80 19.97
CA VAL A 195 18.72 16.58 20.95
C VAL A 195 18.81 17.79 21.88
N ALA A 196 19.11 17.55 23.15
CA ALA A 196 19.25 18.60 24.15
C ALA A 196 20.34 18.27 25.17
N GLY A 197 21.11 19.27 25.61
CA GLY A 197 22.14 19.08 26.63
C GLY A 197 23.22 18.09 26.21
N THR A 198 23.67 18.19 24.95
CA THR A 198 24.81 17.46 24.36
C THR A 198 26.05 17.59 25.25
N VAL A 199 26.89 16.55 25.31
CA VAL A 199 28.11 16.54 26.16
C VAL A 199 29.38 16.87 25.37
N ALA A 200 29.44 16.49 24.10
CA ALA A 200 30.49 16.84 23.13
C ALA A 200 29.88 16.78 21.72
N ALA A 201 30.63 17.16 20.68
CA ALA A 201 30.24 16.97 19.27
C ALA A 201 29.80 15.51 18.98
N GLY A 202 28.93 15.29 17.99
CA GLY A 202 28.39 13.96 17.68
C GLY A 202 27.18 13.95 16.74
N PHE A 203 26.53 12.79 16.62
CA PHE A 203 25.42 12.56 15.70
C PHE A 203 24.46 11.42 16.10
N LEU A 204 23.35 11.35 15.36
CA LEU A 204 22.21 10.39 15.39
C LEU A 204 21.50 10.52 14.02
N THR A 205 21.22 9.59 13.11
CA THR A 205 21.25 8.12 12.96
C THR A 205 20.08 7.36 13.60
N ALA A 206 18.87 7.76 13.19
CA ALA A 206 17.62 7.02 13.34
C ALA A 206 17.43 6.03 12.16
N TYR A 207 16.94 4.82 12.42
CA TYR A 207 16.82 3.75 11.40
C TYR A 207 15.83 2.64 11.82
N SER A 208 15.35 1.82 10.87
CA SER A 208 14.49 0.66 11.17
C SER A 208 15.19 -0.32 12.11
N ALA A 209 14.50 -0.77 13.16
CA ALA A 209 15.08 -1.66 14.17
C ALA A 209 15.32 -3.10 13.67
N GLN A 210 14.88 -3.42 12.45
CA GLN A 210 15.11 -4.69 11.76
C GLN A 210 16.31 -4.63 10.80
N LEU A 211 16.92 -3.46 10.61
CA LEU A 211 18.06 -3.25 9.70
C LEU A 211 19.36 -2.95 10.47
N PRO A 212 20.54 -3.26 9.90
CA PRO A 212 21.80 -2.79 10.45
C PRO A 212 21.86 -1.25 10.42
N ARG A 213 22.53 -0.65 11.42
CA ARG A 213 22.67 0.80 11.52
C ARG A 213 23.36 1.37 10.27
N PRO A 214 22.77 2.36 9.56
CA PRO A 214 23.44 3.05 8.47
C PRO A 214 24.75 3.73 8.88
N GLY A 215 25.60 3.99 7.89
CA GLY A 215 26.79 4.85 8.05
C GLY A 215 26.47 6.36 8.04
N THR A 216 25.24 6.74 7.71
CA THR A 216 24.76 8.11 7.62
C THR A 216 24.11 8.60 8.93
N SER A 217 24.22 9.90 9.19
CA SER A 217 23.52 10.58 10.29
C SER A 217 22.21 11.24 9.84
N SER A 218 21.38 11.63 10.82
CA SER A 218 20.07 12.26 10.63
C SER A 218 20.01 13.66 11.28
N LEU A 219 20.88 13.92 12.25
CA LEU A 219 21.08 15.13 13.03
C LEU A 219 22.53 15.11 13.53
N ASN A 220 23.24 16.21 13.37
CA ASN A 220 24.64 16.38 13.80
C ASN A 220 24.76 17.60 14.70
N TRP A 221 25.75 17.61 15.61
CA TRP A 221 26.02 18.73 16.51
C TRP A 221 27.52 18.86 16.79
N TRP A 222 27.95 20.08 17.13
CA TRP A 222 29.36 20.51 17.11
C TRP A 222 29.97 20.75 18.49
N GLY A 223 29.16 20.77 19.56
CA GLY A 223 29.65 21.05 20.90
C GLY A 223 28.68 20.66 22.03
N PRO A 224 29.06 20.97 23.29
CA PRO A 224 28.21 20.75 24.45
C PRO A 224 27.03 21.73 24.51
N ASN A 225 26.02 21.39 25.32
CA ASN A 225 24.87 22.22 25.68
C ASN A 225 24.02 22.74 24.51
N GLN A 226 24.10 22.11 23.33
CA GLN A 226 23.26 22.48 22.20
C GLN A 226 21.85 21.91 22.34
N ILE A 227 20.89 22.61 21.73
CA ILE A 227 19.51 22.15 21.52
C ILE A 227 19.24 22.29 20.01
N LEU A 228 19.02 21.17 19.34
CA LEU A 228 18.87 21.09 17.87
C LEU A 228 17.81 20.06 17.53
N SER A 229 17.05 20.28 16.45
CA SER A 229 15.96 19.39 16.02
C SER A 229 16.06 19.10 14.53
N ASN A 230 15.62 17.92 14.10
CA ASN A 230 15.38 17.63 12.68
C ASN A 230 14.15 16.72 12.50
N LEU A 231 13.43 16.91 11.40
CA LEU A 231 12.37 16.01 10.95
C LEU A 231 13.00 14.88 10.13
N VAL A 232 12.69 13.64 10.49
CA VAL A 232 13.26 12.44 9.87
C VAL A 232 12.13 11.50 9.45
N GLU A 233 12.17 11.02 8.22
CA GLU A 233 11.40 9.85 7.80
C GLU A 233 12.15 8.59 8.24
N VAL A 234 11.52 7.73 9.03
CA VAL A 234 12.13 6.48 9.51
C VAL A 234 11.23 5.29 9.16
N GLN A 235 11.76 4.36 8.36
CA GLN A 235 11.12 3.07 8.12
C GLN A 235 10.96 2.33 9.46
N VAL A 236 9.80 1.73 9.68
CA VAL A 236 9.57 0.88 10.86
C VAL A 236 9.66 -0.60 10.49
N GLY A 237 10.10 -1.43 11.44
CA GLY A 237 10.26 -2.88 11.28
C GLY A 237 9.94 -3.62 12.57
N THR A 238 10.54 -4.78 12.75
CA THR A 238 10.35 -5.65 13.92
C THR A 238 11.59 -5.70 14.81
N TYR A 239 11.39 -5.58 16.13
CA TYR A 239 12.44 -5.77 17.14
C TYR A 239 11.90 -6.65 18.28
N SER A 240 12.57 -7.77 18.57
CA SER A 240 12.15 -8.75 19.60
C SER A 240 10.66 -9.11 19.52
N ASN A 241 10.20 -9.46 18.31
CA ASN A 241 8.81 -9.78 17.94
C ASN A 241 7.78 -8.64 18.13
N ARG A 242 8.22 -7.40 18.41
CA ARG A 242 7.33 -6.22 18.44
C ARG A 242 7.37 -5.49 17.10
N PRO A 243 6.21 -5.25 16.44
CA PRO A 243 6.14 -4.56 15.16
C PRO A 243 6.23 -3.03 15.31
N TYR A 244 6.29 -2.35 14.17
CA TYR A 244 6.33 -0.88 14.06
C TYR A 244 7.42 -0.24 14.92
N THR A 245 8.62 -0.80 14.86
CA THR A 245 9.78 -0.41 15.67
C THR A 245 10.89 0.26 14.86
N PHE A 246 11.54 1.25 15.47
CA PHE A 246 12.73 1.90 14.95
C PHE A 246 13.74 2.16 16.07
N THR A 247 14.98 2.44 15.70
CA THR A 247 16.11 2.64 16.62
C THR A 247 16.67 4.04 16.51
N ILE A 248 17.01 4.61 17.66
CA ILE A 248 17.75 5.86 17.84
C ILE A 248 19.14 5.48 18.39
N TYR A 249 20.21 5.66 17.60
CA TYR A 249 21.60 5.52 18.07
C TYR A 249 22.23 6.89 18.33
N THR A 250 22.92 7.08 19.45
CA THR A 250 23.64 8.34 19.74
C THR A 250 25.15 8.12 19.79
N ASP A 251 25.89 8.83 18.95
CA ASP A 251 27.35 8.71 18.90
C ASP A 251 28.05 9.36 20.10
N SER A 252 27.46 10.45 20.61
CA SER A 252 27.89 11.22 21.77
C SER A 252 26.72 11.42 22.73
N THR A 253 26.98 11.54 24.03
CA THR A 253 25.92 11.56 25.06
C THR A 253 25.05 12.82 24.96
N THR A 254 23.73 12.65 24.92
CA THR A 254 22.75 13.74 24.86
C THR A 254 21.36 13.28 25.33
N SER A 255 20.49 14.20 25.77
CA SER A 255 19.06 13.88 25.94
C SER A 255 18.37 13.87 24.57
N VAL A 256 17.47 12.92 24.35
CA VAL A 256 16.71 12.77 23.11
C VAL A 256 15.21 12.88 23.38
N ILE A 257 14.53 13.67 22.55
CA ILE A 257 13.09 13.85 22.54
C ILE A 257 12.59 13.41 21.17
N VAL A 258 11.51 12.63 21.11
CA VAL A 258 10.93 12.14 19.84
C VAL A 258 9.42 12.35 19.83
N ASP A 259 8.97 13.17 18.89
CA ASP A 259 7.56 13.46 18.59
C ASP A 259 7.21 12.89 17.21
N VAL A 260 6.15 12.09 17.11
CA VAL A 260 5.66 11.54 15.83
C VAL A 260 4.58 12.47 15.28
N SER A 261 4.74 12.94 14.04
CA SER A 261 3.85 13.91 13.39
C SER A 261 3.18 13.39 12.12
N GLY A 262 3.57 12.22 11.62
CA GLY A 262 2.89 11.55 10.53
C GLY A 262 3.34 10.12 10.31
N LEU A 263 2.60 9.40 9.47
CA LEU A 263 2.80 7.99 9.12
C LEU A 263 2.81 7.83 7.60
N ILE A 264 3.52 6.81 7.11
CA ILE A 264 3.33 6.26 5.76
C ILE A 264 2.61 4.94 5.91
N LEU A 265 1.38 4.87 5.41
CA LEU A 265 0.55 3.67 5.43
C LEU A 265 0.48 3.03 4.03
N ALA A 266 0.75 1.73 3.96
CA ALA A 266 0.37 0.90 2.82
C ALA A 266 -1.04 0.32 3.07
N ASN A 267 -1.80 0.11 2.01
CA ASN A 267 -3.15 -0.48 2.03
C ASN A 267 -4.06 0.03 3.18
N PRO A 268 -4.29 1.36 3.33
CA PRO A 268 -4.94 1.98 4.49
C PRO A 268 -6.47 1.75 4.58
N ALA A 269 -6.98 0.63 4.09
CA ALA A 269 -8.40 0.32 4.04
C ALA A 269 -8.65 -1.20 4.11
N SER A 270 -8.56 -1.75 5.32
CA SER A 270 -9.28 -2.98 5.70
C SER A 270 -10.76 -2.67 5.84
#